data_AF-A0A8S9N5I9-F1
#
_entry.id   AF-A0A8S9N5I9-F1
#
_cell.length_a   1.000
_cell.length_b   1.000
_cell.length_c   1.000
_cell.angle_alpha   90.00
_cell.angle_beta   90.00
_cell.angle_gamma   90.00
#
_symmetry.space_group_name_H-M   'P 1'
#
loop_
_entity.id
_entity.type
_entity.pdbx_description
1 polymer ?
#
loop_
_entity_poly.entity_id
_entity_poly.type
_entity_poly.pdbx_seq_one_letter_code
_entity_poly.pdbx_strand_id
1 'polypeptide(L)'
;MTFPKLLLITLFLSLQTLFIASQILTSSSNSSSSICKTTPDPKFCKSVFPQTSQGDVRDYGRFSLRKSLTQSRKFTRTIDKYLKRNKGLLSHSAVGALQDCRDLASLTTDYLTTSFETVNVTASSKTLSFSRADDIQTLIIKFY
;
A
#
# COMPACT_ATOMS: atom_id res chain seq x y z
N MET A 1 1.39 48.69 17.23
CA MET A 1 0.49 47.51 17.35
C MET A 1 0.26 46.80 16.00
N THR A 2 1.30 46.66 15.16
CA THR A 2 1.19 46.18 13.76
C THR A 2 1.91 44.86 13.54
N PHE A 3 2.95 44.56 14.32
CA PHE A 3 3.72 43.31 14.26
C PHE A 3 2.91 42.03 14.52
N PRO A 4 2.04 41.94 15.55
CA PRO A 4 1.28 40.71 15.81
C PRO A 4 0.22 40.44 14.74
N LYS A 5 -0.34 41.49 14.12
CA LYS A 5 -1.30 41.37 13.03
C LYS A 5 -0.64 40.84 11.75
N LEU A 6 0.58 41.28 11.45
CA LEU A 6 1.33 40.81 10.29
C LEU A 6 1.71 39.32 10.42
N LEU A 7 2.12 38.89 11.62
CA LEU A 7 2.43 37.48 11.92
C LEU A 7 1.21 36.56 11.83
N LEU A 8 0.04 37.06 12.25
CA LEU A 8 -1.22 36.31 12.14
C LEU A 8 -1.66 36.15 10.67
N ILE A 9 -1.45 37.19 9.85
CA ILE A 9 -1.75 37.16 8.42
C ILE A 9 -0.82 36.19 7.68
N THR A 10 0.49 36.19 7.98
CA THR A 10 1.44 35.24 7.37
C THR A 10 1.15 33.80 7.78
N LEU A 11 0.79 33.55 9.05
CA LEU A 11 0.39 32.23 9.52
C LEU A 11 -0.89 31.76 8.80
N PHE A 12 -1.89 32.62 8.66
CA PHE A 12 -3.13 32.30 7.97
C PHE A 12 -2.91 32.00 6.48
N LEU A 13 -2.08 32.80 5.79
CA LEU A 13 -1.69 32.56 4.41
C LEU A 13 -0.92 31.24 4.25
N SER A 14 -0.02 30.92 5.18
CA SER A 14 0.71 29.65 5.17
C SER A 14 -0.21 28.44 5.39
N LEU A 15 -1.24 28.58 6.22
CA LEU A 15 -2.19 27.51 6.48
C LEU A 15 -3.12 27.27 5.28
N GLN A 16 -3.51 28.35 4.59
CA GLN A 16 -4.27 28.30 3.33
C GLN A 16 -3.48 27.61 2.22
N THR A 17 -2.18 27.88 2.07
CA THR A 17 -1.35 27.24 1.04
C THR A 17 -1.14 25.75 1.31
N LEU A 18 -0.93 25.34 2.57
CA LEU A 18 -0.89 23.93 2.94
C LEU A 18 -2.21 23.20 2.64
N PHE A 19 -3.34 23.86 2.89
CA PHE A 19 -4.65 23.28 2.62
C PHE A 19 -4.86 23.06 1.12
N ILE A 20 -4.54 24.03 0.27
CA ILE A 20 -4.67 23.90 -1.19
C ILE A 20 -3.73 22.83 -1.75
N ALA A 21 -2.48 22.75 -1.27
CA ALA A 21 -1.53 21.72 -1.70
C ALA A 21 -2.06 20.30 -1.42
N SER A 22 -2.72 20.08 -0.28
CA SER A 22 -3.32 18.79 0.06
C SER A 22 -4.49 18.39 -0.86
N GLN A 23 -5.21 19.39 -1.39
CA GLN A 23 -6.37 19.19 -2.28
C GLN A 23 -5.92 18.85 -3.71
N ILE A 24 -4.78 19.40 -4.15
CA ILE A 24 -4.19 19.10 -5.47
C ILE A 24 -3.65 17.66 -5.51
N LEU A 25 -2.98 17.18 -4.44
CA LEU A 25 -2.50 15.79 -4.36
C LEU A 25 -3.64 14.75 -4.40
N THR A 26 -4.84 15.12 -3.96
CA THR A 26 -6.01 14.23 -3.89
C THR A 26 -6.88 14.24 -5.14
N SER A 27 -6.72 15.22 -6.03
CA SER A 27 -7.60 15.43 -7.20
C SER A 27 -6.91 15.29 -8.56
N SER A 28 -5.59 15.23 -8.63
CA SER A 28 -4.90 14.96 -9.90
C SER A 28 -5.03 13.48 -10.26
N SER A 29 -5.78 13.16 -11.32
CA SER A 29 -5.69 11.86 -11.98
C SER A 29 -4.24 11.67 -12.42
N ASN A 30 -3.53 10.77 -11.76
CA ASN A 30 -2.14 10.50 -12.06
C ASN A 30 -2.09 9.40 -13.10
N SER A 31 -1.18 9.54 -14.06
CA SER A 31 -0.84 8.41 -14.92
C SER A 31 -0.09 7.35 -14.10
N SER A 32 -0.18 6.09 -14.51
CA SER A 32 0.64 5.01 -13.94
C SER A 32 2.14 5.34 -14.00
N SER A 33 2.57 6.10 -15.00
CA SER A 33 3.96 6.56 -15.16
C SER A 33 4.38 7.58 -14.08
N SER A 34 3.47 8.44 -13.60
CA SER A 34 3.78 9.42 -12.55
C SER A 34 3.79 8.78 -11.17
N ILE A 35 2.83 7.90 -10.85
CA ILE A 35 2.79 7.21 -9.55
C ILE A 35 3.99 6.26 -9.37
N CYS A 36 4.44 5.59 -10.43
CA CYS A 36 5.56 4.65 -10.34
C CYS A 36 6.91 5.33 -10.10
N LYS A 37 7.06 6.63 -10.40
CA LYS A 37 8.32 7.36 -10.14
C LYS A 37 8.61 7.51 -8.64
N THR A 38 7.59 7.45 -7.79
CA THR A 38 7.75 7.59 -6.33
C THR A 38 7.95 6.23 -5.64
N THR A 39 7.97 5.13 -6.40
CA THR A 39 8.18 3.78 -5.87
C THR A 39 9.66 3.37 -5.92
N PRO A 40 10.14 2.50 -5.00
CA PRO A 40 11.51 2.00 -5.02
C PRO A 40 11.90 1.25 -6.30
N ASP A 41 10.96 0.54 -6.93
CA ASP A 41 11.15 -0.08 -8.24
C ASP A 41 10.11 0.42 -9.28
N PRO A 42 10.44 1.50 -10.00
CA PRO A 42 9.57 2.05 -11.03
C PRO A 42 9.31 1.10 -12.21
N LYS A 43 10.25 0.19 -12.51
CA LYS A 43 10.11 -0.75 -13.65
C LYS A 43 9.11 -1.83 -13.30
N PHE A 44 9.23 -2.42 -12.12
CA PHE A 44 8.27 -3.39 -11.63
C PHE A 44 6.89 -2.77 -11.43
N CYS A 45 6.82 -1.57 -10.84
CA CYS A 45 5.55 -0.85 -10.70
C CYS A 45 4.82 -0.75 -12.05
N LYS A 46 5.51 -0.33 -13.12
CA LYS A 46 4.94 -0.23 -14.47
C LYS A 46 4.52 -1.59 -15.05
N SER A 47 5.18 -2.69 -14.70
CA SER A 47 4.79 -4.02 -15.20
C SER A 47 3.52 -4.54 -14.52
N VAL A 48 3.25 -4.08 -13.29
CA VAL A 48 2.08 -4.48 -12.50
C VAL A 48 0.85 -3.64 -12.82
N PHE A 49 1.01 -2.35 -13.10
CA PHE A 49 -0.11 -1.47 -13.43
C PHE A 49 -0.48 -1.51 -14.92
N PRO A 50 -1.77 -1.45 -15.26
CA PRO A 50 -2.19 -1.28 -16.65
C PRO A 50 -1.65 0.06 -17.20
N GLN A 51 -0.92 0.01 -18.31
CA GLN A 51 -0.25 1.17 -18.91
C GLN A 51 -1.21 2.32 -19.26
N THR A 52 -2.48 2.01 -19.54
CA THR A 52 -3.54 2.96 -19.91
C THR A 52 -4.45 3.37 -18.76
N SER A 53 -4.22 2.86 -17.54
CA SER A 53 -5.06 3.23 -16.39
C SER A 53 -4.74 4.65 -15.92
N GLN A 54 -5.76 5.50 -15.95
CA GLN A 54 -5.79 6.78 -15.24
C GLN A 54 -6.53 6.54 -13.91
N GLY A 55 -5.96 7.00 -12.80
CA GLY A 55 -6.56 6.82 -11.48
C GLY A 55 -6.03 7.82 -10.46
N ASP A 56 -6.77 8.00 -9.36
CA ASP A 56 -6.25 8.74 -8.21
C ASP A 56 -5.29 7.85 -7.39
N VAL A 57 -4.60 8.43 -6.41
CA VAL A 57 -3.66 7.69 -5.54
C VAL A 57 -4.37 6.57 -4.77
N ARG A 58 -5.65 6.71 -4.43
CA ARG A 58 -6.42 5.66 -3.74
C ARG A 58 -6.77 4.52 -4.68
N ASP A 59 -7.05 4.79 -5.95
CA ASP A 59 -7.29 3.75 -6.96
C ASP A 59 -6.05 2.87 -7.13
N TYR A 60 -4.87 3.50 -7.22
CA TYR A 60 -3.60 2.78 -7.26
C TYR A 60 -3.33 2.03 -5.95
N GLY A 61 -3.57 2.64 -4.79
CA GLY A 61 -3.44 1.98 -3.50
C GLY A 61 -4.35 0.76 -3.36
N ARG A 62 -5.61 0.87 -3.77
CA ARG A 62 -6.60 -0.22 -3.78
C ARG A 62 -6.20 -1.34 -4.74
N PHE A 63 -5.69 -0.99 -5.92
CA PHE A 63 -5.18 -1.96 -6.89
C PHE A 63 -3.98 -2.72 -6.30
N SER A 64 -3.00 -2.02 -5.72
CA SER A 64 -1.84 -2.63 -5.07
C SER A 64 -2.24 -3.59 -3.98
N LEU A 65 -3.13 -3.18 -3.06
CA LEU A 65 -3.63 -4.05 -1.99
C LEU A 65 -4.30 -5.32 -2.54
N ARG A 66 -5.16 -5.19 -3.55
CA ARG A 66 -5.81 -6.35 -4.20
C ARG A 66 -4.80 -7.29 -4.87
N LYS A 67 -3.80 -6.73 -5.55
CA LYS A 67 -2.74 -7.52 -6.18
C LYS A 67 -1.90 -8.24 -5.15
N SER A 68 -1.43 -7.56 -4.10
CA SER A 68 -0.68 -8.16 -3.00
C SER A 68 -1.47 -9.28 -2.32
N LEU A 69 -2.77 -9.07 -2.06
CA LEU A 69 -3.64 -10.09 -1.46
C LEU A 69 -3.76 -11.33 -2.36
N THR A 70 -3.94 -11.11 -3.67
CA THR A 70 -4.01 -12.20 -4.66
C THR A 70 -2.70 -12.98 -4.70
N GLN A 71 -1.57 -12.30 -4.68
CA GLN A 71 -0.26 -12.93 -4.75
C GLN A 71 0.09 -13.68 -3.45
N SER A 72 -0.23 -13.13 -2.28
CA SER A 72 -0.04 -13.81 -0.99
C SER A 72 -0.83 -15.13 -0.91
N ARG A 73 -2.08 -15.14 -1.36
CA ARG A 73 -2.89 -16.36 -1.47
C ARG A 73 -2.32 -17.37 -2.46
N LYS A 74 -1.80 -16.91 -3.61
CA LYS A 74 -1.14 -17.80 -4.59
C LYS A 74 0.16 -18.39 -4.05
N PHE A 75 0.94 -17.60 -3.32
CA PHE A 75 2.19 -18.03 -2.71
C PHE A 75 1.93 -19.14 -1.69
N THR A 76 0.98 -18.94 -0.77
CA THR A 76 0.55 -19.95 0.21
C THR A 76 0.15 -21.26 -0.48
N ARG A 77 -0.70 -21.19 -1.52
CA ARG A 77 -1.11 -22.39 -2.29
C ARG A 77 0.06 -23.08 -2.99
N THR A 78 1.05 -22.31 -3.45
CA THR A 78 2.25 -22.85 -4.08
C THR A 78 3.07 -23.63 -3.07
N ILE A 79 3.26 -23.09 -1.86
CA ILE A 79 3.94 -23.78 -0.76
C ILE A 79 3.19 -25.06 -0.39
N ASP A 80 1.88 -25.00 -0.16
CA ASP A 80 1.07 -26.18 0.18
C ASP A 80 1.21 -27.29 -0.86
N LYS A 81 1.15 -26.91 -2.14
CA LYS A 81 1.30 -27.82 -3.28
C LYS A 81 2.71 -28.41 -3.33
N TYR A 82 3.73 -27.62 -3.06
CA TYR A 82 5.13 -28.05 -3.06
C TYR A 82 5.42 -29.02 -1.90
N LEU A 83 4.96 -28.71 -0.69
CA LEU A 83 5.05 -29.59 0.48
C LEU A 83 4.33 -30.92 0.24
N LYS A 84 3.13 -30.89 -0.36
CA LYS A 84 2.36 -32.10 -0.66
C LYS A 84 3.05 -32.99 -1.71
N ARG A 85 3.59 -32.40 -2.77
CA ARG A 85 4.17 -33.14 -3.91
C ARG A 85 5.54 -33.71 -3.63
N ASN A 86 6.34 -33.02 -2.82
CA ASN A 86 7.72 -33.41 -2.54
C ASN A 86 7.87 -34.07 -1.16
N LYS A 87 6.77 -34.65 -0.65
CA LYS A 87 6.74 -35.36 0.63
C LYS A 87 7.67 -36.58 0.54
N GLY A 88 8.87 -36.46 1.11
CA GLY A 88 9.93 -37.49 1.07
C GLY A 88 11.21 -37.09 0.32
N LEU A 89 11.17 -36.04 -0.50
CA LEU A 89 12.35 -35.49 -1.18
C LEU A 89 12.97 -34.31 -0.41
N LEU A 90 12.16 -33.67 0.45
CA LEU A 90 12.58 -32.51 1.24
C LEU A 90 13.25 -32.94 2.54
N SER A 91 14.33 -32.26 2.90
CA SER A 91 14.92 -32.38 4.24
C SER A 91 13.99 -31.78 5.29
N HIS A 92 14.14 -32.21 6.55
CA HIS A 92 13.37 -31.64 7.67
C HIS A 92 13.53 -30.11 7.78
N SER A 93 14.75 -29.60 7.57
CA SER A 93 15.01 -28.16 7.58
C SER A 93 14.28 -27.44 6.45
N ALA A 94 14.26 -28.00 5.23
CA ALA A 94 13.53 -27.42 4.11
C ALA A 94 12.01 -27.41 4.36
N VAL A 95 11.46 -28.46 4.97
CA VAL A 95 10.05 -28.51 5.37
C VAL A 95 9.74 -27.43 6.41
N GLY A 96 10.59 -27.28 7.44
CA GLY A 96 10.44 -26.24 8.46
C GLY A 96 10.44 -24.83 7.86
N ALA A 97 11.44 -24.50 7.04
CA ALA A 97 11.51 -23.19 6.38
C ALA A 97 10.29 -22.89 5.49
N LEU A 98 9.76 -23.91 4.79
CA LEU A 98 8.55 -23.76 3.98
C LEU A 98 7.30 -23.57 4.85
N GLN A 99 7.23 -24.19 6.02
CA GLN A 99 6.15 -23.96 6.99
C GLN A 99 6.22 -22.54 7.56
N ASP A 100 7.40 -22.04 7.91
CA ASP A 100 7.57 -20.65 8.36
C ASP A 100 7.13 -19.65 7.28
N CYS A 101 7.51 -19.90 6.02
CA CYS A 101 7.08 -19.08 4.89
C CYS A 101 5.56 -19.12 4.68
N ARG A 102 4.94 -20.28 4.90
CA ARG A 102 3.49 -20.46 4.79
C ARG A 102 2.77 -19.65 5.87
N ASP A 103 3.23 -19.73 7.10
CA ASP A 103 2.62 -19.03 8.23
C ASP A 103 2.78 -17.51 8.09
N LEU A 104 3.95 -17.05 7.67
CA LEU A 104 4.17 -15.64 7.32
C LEU A 104 3.25 -15.19 6.18
N ALA A 105 3.03 -16.02 5.16
CA ALA A 105 2.12 -15.72 4.06
C ALA A 105 0.66 -15.64 4.51
N SER A 106 0.23 -16.50 5.43
CA SER A 106 -1.08 -16.44 6.07
C SER A 106 -1.27 -15.14 6.85
N LEU A 107 -0.32 -14.79 7.74
CA LEU A 107 -0.35 -13.52 8.48
C LEU A 107 -0.39 -12.30 7.54
N THR A 108 0.37 -12.36 6.45
CA THR A 108 0.37 -11.32 5.42
C THR A 108 -0.99 -11.21 4.72
N THR A 109 -1.63 -12.35 4.42
CA THR A 109 -2.98 -12.37 3.83
C THR A 109 -4.01 -11.72 4.75
N ASP A 110 -3.96 -12.02 6.05
CA ASP A 110 -4.89 -11.47 7.05
C ASP A 110 -4.70 -9.96 7.20
N TYR A 111 -3.44 -9.52 7.27
CA TYR A 111 -3.09 -8.11 7.32
C TYR A 111 -3.58 -7.34 6.08
N LEU A 112 -3.33 -7.89 4.87
CA LEU A 112 -3.77 -7.28 3.62
C LEU A 112 -5.30 -7.24 3.51
N THR A 113 -5.99 -8.25 4.03
CA THR A 113 -7.46 -8.28 4.07
C THR A 113 -8.00 -7.16 4.96
N THR A 114 -7.47 -7.03 6.18
CA THR A 114 -7.83 -5.97 7.13
C THR A 114 -7.53 -4.58 6.59
N SER A 115 -6.36 -4.42 5.94
CA SER A 115 -5.97 -3.16 5.29
C SER A 115 -6.89 -2.79 4.14
N PHE A 116 -7.25 -3.79 3.32
CA PHE A 116 -8.16 -3.60 2.20
C PHE A 116 -9.57 -3.19 2.66
N GLU A 117 -10.09 -3.85 3.71
CA GLU A 117 -11.37 -3.48 4.33
C GLU A 117 -11.34 -2.05 4.87
N THR A 118 -10.26 -1.66 5.55
CA THR A 118 -10.06 -0.30 6.07
C THR A 118 -10.10 0.74 4.95
N VAL A 119 -9.39 0.51 3.84
CA VAL A 119 -9.40 1.43 2.68
C VAL A 119 -10.76 1.45 1.98
N ASN A 120 -11.51 0.34 1.99
CA ASN A 120 -12.83 0.27 1.38
C ASN A 120 -13.91 0.97 2.23
N VAL A 121 -13.87 0.82 3.55
CA VAL A 121 -14.75 1.52 4.51
C VAL A 121 -14.49 3.03 4.47
N THR A 122 -13.22 3.43 4.39
CA THR A 122 -12.84 4.85 4.37
C THR A 122 -13.10 5.53 3.01
N ALA A 123 -13.51 4.78 1.97
CA ALA A 123 -14.06 5.40 0.76
C ALA A 123 -15.39 6.15 1.03
N SER A 124 -16.07 5.84 2.14
CA SER A 124 -17.30 6.49 2.59
C SER A 124 -17.08 7.57 3.67
N SER A 125 -15.87 7.70 4.23
CA SER A 125 -15.53 8.58 5.36
C SER A 125 -14.21 9.28 5.08
N LYS A 126 -14.20 10.62 5.04
CA LYS A 126 -13.20 11.42 4.32
C LYS A 126 -11.76 11.43 4.84
N THR A 127 -11.40 10.70 5.90
CA THR A 127 -10.02 10.71 6.43
C THR A 127 -9.74 9.53 7.36
N LEU A 128 -8.60 8.84 7.14
CA LEU A 128 -8.01 7.93 8.13
C LEU A 128 -7.35 8.77 9.24
N SER A 129 -7.48 8.35 10.50
CA SER A 129 -6.66 8.93 11.58
C SER A 129 -5.18 8.63 11.32
N PHE A 130 -4.30 9.59 11.61
CA PHE A 130 -2.86 9.52 11.34
C PHE A 130 -2.21 8.22 11.86
N SER A 131 -2.62 7.75 13.03
CA SER A 131 -2.16 6.48 13.63
C SER A 131 -2.41 5.26 12.75
N ARG A 132 -3.57 5.21 12.06
CA ARG A 132 -3.96 4.08 11.22
C ARG A 132 -3.33 4.17 9.82
N ALA A 133 -2.94 5.36 9.39
CA ALA A 133 -2.21 5.56 8.15
C ALA A 133 -0.74 5.10 8.26
N ASP A 134 -0.08 5.38 9.37
CA ASP A 134 1.29 4.94 9.65
C ASP A 134 1.41 3.40 9.72
N ASP A 135 0.46 2.73 10.38
CA ASP A 135 0.45 1.26 10.44
C ASP A 135 0.37 0.63 9.03
N ILE A 136 -0.47 1.20 8.17
CA ILE A 136 -0.67 0.76 6.77
C ILE A 136 0.57 1.10 5.92
N GLN A 137 1.14 2.29 6.08
CA GLN A 137 2.27 2.80 5.29
C GLN A 137 3.58 2.06 5.59
N THR A 138 3.82 1.67 6.84
CA THR A 138 5.07 1.03 7.28
C THR A 138 5.26 -0.37 6.69
N LEU A 139 4.18 -1.04 6.25
CA LEU A 139 4.23 -2.41 5.72
C LEU A 139 3.97 -2.51 4.21
N ILE A 140 3.30 -1.55 3.58
CA ILE A 140 3.15 -1.52 2.11
C ILE A 140 4.51 -1.25 1.43
N ILE A 141 5.41 -0.53 2.09
CA ILE A 141 6.78 -0.27 1.61
C ILE A 141 7.72 -1.46 1.90
N LYS A 142 7.38 -2.37 2.82
CA LYS A 142 8.23 -3.50 3.23
C LYS A 142 8.11 -4.78 2.38
N PHE A 143 7.40 -4.71 1.25
CA PHE A 143 7.37 -5.82 0.28
C PHE A 143 8.15 -5.53 -1.02
N TYR A 144 9.17 -4.67 -0.94
CA TYR A 144 10.34 -4.68 -1.83
C TYR A 144 11.61 -4.59 -1.00
#